data_AF-A0A9P9XRP9-F1
#
_entry.id   AF-A0A9P9XRP9-F1
#
_cell.length_a   1.000
_cell.length_b   1.000
_cell.length_c   1.000
_cell.angle_alpha   90.00
_cell.angle_beta   90.00
_cell.angle_gamma   90.00
#
_symmetry.space_group_name_H-M   'P 1'
#
loop_
_entity.id
_entity.type
_entity.pdbx_description
1 polymer ?
#
loop_
_entity_poly.entity_id
_entity_poly.type
_entity_poly.pdbx_seq_one_letter_code
_entity_poly.pdbx_strand_id
1 'polypeptide(L)'
;MAIISAKTIITSLSLFHVTLAYFFLTNPATIADQAMVYVLGESMGMPHARSFENRSPALAFLAAVLGILGISDLVTLSMPEEVWLIYHWGTQAPTRMVMSFGFVLYTFLFGPSSPLYGGTSKGGSRFAHPSVQSNNPRYTPSTWGGDGLKNRVFLTFAFLEMLCWFWVWMTLREEQEEFQRKNQHKRRGSQSGYN
;
A
#
# COMPACT_ATOMS: atom_id res chain seq x y z
N MET A 1 -0.61 -5.43 -24.39
CA MET A 1 -1.30 -4.15 -24.71
C MET A 1 -2.14 -3.73 -23.50
N ALA A 2 -1.48 -3.30 -22.43
CA ALA A 2 -2.16 -2.66 -21.31
C ALA A 2 -2.65 -1.27 -21.75
N ILE A 3 -3.87 -0.90 -21.38
CA ILE A 3 -4.46 0.42 -21.70
C ILE A 3 -3.70 1.56 -20.98
N ILE A 4 -2.98 1.23 -19.90
CA ILE A 4 -2.22 2.17 -19.07
C ILE A 4 -0.82 1.58 -18.86
N SER A 5 0.22 2.36 -19.18
CA SER A 5 1.61 1.95 -18.97
C SER A 5 1.99 1.96 -17.49
N ALA A 6 2.89 1.04 -17.08
CA ALA A 6 3.41 0.99 -15.72
C ALA A 6 4.02 2.33 -15.26
N LYS A 7 4.65 3.07 -16.17
CA LYS A 7 5.18 4.41 -15.90
C LYS A 7 4.09 5.38 -15.42
N THR A 8 2.92 5.37 -16.05
CA THR A 8 1.80 6.23 -15.68
C THR A 8 1.27 5.87 -14.30
N ILE A 9 1.20 4.57 -13.99
CA ILE A 9 0.70 4.06 -12.71
C ILE A 9 1.68 4.40 -11.57
N ILE A 10 2.98 4.21 -11.79
CA ILE A 10 4.00 4.58 -10.78
C ILE A 10 4.01 6.10 -10.57
N THR A 11 3.84 6.89 -11.65
CA THR A 11 3.74 8.36 -11.54
C THR A 11 2.52 8.77 -10.72
N SER A 12 1.34 8.20 -10.97
CA SER A 12 0.13 8.54 -10.21
C SER A 12 0.24 8.10 -8.75
N LEU A 13 0.78 6.91 -8.48
CA LEU A 13 1.03 6.43 -7.12
C LEU A 13 2.02 7.33 -6.37
N SER A 14 3.07 7.78 -7.06
CA SER A 14 4.04 8.70 -6.50
C SER A 14 3.44 10.06 -6.18
N LEU A 15 2.63 10.63 -7.09
CA LEU A 15 1.91 11.88 -6.82
C LEU A 15 0.91 11.73 -5.68
N PHE A 16 0.28 10.55 -5.55
CA PHE A 16 -0.57 10.22 -4.42
C PHE A 16 0.20 10.24 -3.10
N HIS A 17 1.40 9.66 -3.04
CA HIS A 17 2.28 9.72 -1.86
C HIS A 17 2.66 11.15 -1.46
N VAL A 18 3.04 11.98 -2.43
CA VAL A 18 3.35 13.40 -2.20
C VAL A 18 2.12 14.17 -1.73
N THR A 19 0.94 13.85 -2.28
CA THR A 19 -0.33 14.47 -1.87
C THR A 19 -0.70 14.06 -0.44
N LEU A 20 -0.54 12.78 -0.06
CA LEU A 20 -0.73 12.32 1.31
C LEU A 20 0.23 13.01 2.28
N ALA A 21 1.50 13.18 1.90
CA ALA A 21 2.48 13.92 2.70
C ALA A 21 2.00 15.36 2.97
N TYR A 22 1.50 16.05 1.94
CA TYR A 22 0.93 17.39 2.10
C TYR A 22 -0.26 17.43 3.06
N PHE A 23 -1.21 16.49 2.93
CA PHE A 23 -2.38 16.45 3.80
C PHE A 23 -2.03 16.06 5.24
N PHE A 24 -1.09 15.15 5.46
CA PHE A 24 -0.63 14.83 6.82
C PHE A 24 0.02 16.02 7.53
N LEU A 25 0.69 16.92 6.79
CA LEU A 25 1.26 18.15 7.37
C LEU A 25 0.20 19.23 7.62
N THR A 26 -0.73 19.40 6.69
CA THR A 26 -1.68 20.53 6.73
C THR A 26 -2.93 20.22 7.54
N ASN A 27 -3.61 19.11 7.25
CA ASN A 27 -4.82 18.69 7.92
C ASN A 27 -5.03 17.17 7.81
N PRO A 28 -4.53 16.37 8.78
CA PRO A 28 -4.66 14.91 8.75
C PRO A 28 -6.11 14.40 8.87
N ALA A 29 -7.04 15.22 9.38
CA ALA A 29 -8.44 14.83 9.53
C ALA A 29 -9.13 14.59 8.18
N THR A 30 -8.73 15.30 7.13
CA THR A 30 -9.33 15.13 5.78
C THR A 30 -9.09 13.75 5.18
N ILE A 31 -8.03 13.05 5.61
CA ILE A 31 -7.74 11.66 5.24
C ILE A 31 -8.59 10.71 6.08
N ALA A 32 -8.69 10.98 7.38
CA ALA A 32 -9.44 10.14 8.32
C ALA A 32 -10.97 10.13 8.06
N ASP A 33 -11.50 11.20 7.46
CA ASP A 33 -12.91 11.40 7.15
C ASP A 33 -13.32 10.93 5.74
N GLN A 34 -12.39 10.33 4.98
CA GLN A 34 -12.73 9.76 3.67
C GLN A 34 -13.70 8.59 3.80
N ALA A 35 -14.74 8.58 2.95
CA ALA A 35 -15.75 7.52 2.94
C ALA A 35 -15.14 6.13 2.75
N MET A 36 -14.09 6.01 1.93
CA MET A 36 -13.36 4.77 1.73
C MET A 36 -12.65 4.29 3.01
N VAL A 37 -12.04 5.20 3.77
CA VAL A 37 -11.40 4.89 5.06
C VAL A 37 -12.44 4.45 6.09
N TYR A 38 -13.60 5.09 6.08
CA TYR A 38 -14.72 4.70 6.94
C TYR A 38 -15.24 3.30 6.58
N VAL A 39 -15.59 3.05 5.31
CA VAL A 39 -16.18 1.77 4.87
C VAL A 39 -15.20 0.61 5.06
N LEU A 40 -13.93 0.77 4.73
CA LEU A 40 -12.91 -0.27 4.93
C LEU A 40 -12.55 -0.44 6.40
N GLY A 41 -12.52 0.64 7.17
CA GLY A 41 -12.29 0.59 8.62
C GLY A 41 -13.39 -0.17 9.34
N GLU A 42 -14.65 0.19 9.08
CA GLU A 42 -15.83 -0.45 9.67
C GLU A 42 -15.96 -1.91 9.25
N SER A 43 -15.70 -2.24 7.98
CA SER A 43 -15.78 -3.62 7.50
C SER A 43 -14.76 -4.56 8.16
N MET A 44 -13.62 -4.00 8.59
CA MET A 44 -12.58 -4.72 9.33
C MET A 44 -12.67 -4.50 10.84
N GLY A 45 -13.71 -3.81 11.31
CA GLY A 45 -13.95 -3.53 12.73
C GLY A 45 -12.84 -2.69 13.38
N MET A 46 -12.12 -1.86 12.62
CA MET A 46 -11.05 -1.03 13.16
C MET A 46 -11.60 0.28 13.74
N PRO A 47 -11.23 0.64 14.99
CA PRO A 47 -11.74 1.84 15.62
C PRO A 47 -11.21 3.11 14.94
N HIS A 48 -11.97 4.18 15.08
CA HIS A 48 -11.51 5.51 14.74
C HIS A 48 -10.48 5.98 15.76
N ALA A 49 -9.22 6.18 15.35
CA ALA A 49 -8.25 6.81 16.25
C ALA A 49 -8.27 8.33 16.12
N ARG A 50 -8.52 8.99 17.25
CA ARG A 50 -8.47 10.47 17.42
C ARG A 50 -7.07 11.05 17.21
N SER A 51 -6.05 10.21 17.07
CA SER A 51 -4.66 10.61 16.81
C SER A 51 -4.47 11.31 15.47
N PHE A 52 -5.45 11.23 14.56
CA PHE A 52 -5.45 11.91 13.26
C PHE A 52 -6.25 13.23 13.26
N GLU A 53 -6.84 13.64 14.40
CA GLU A 53 -7.56 14.92 14.53
C GLU A 53 -6.59 16.10 14.74
N ASN A 54 -5.45 15.86 15.39
CA ASN A 54 -4.46 16.88 15.73
C ASN A 54 -3.14 16.64 14.99
N ARG A 55 -2.44 17.73 14.65
CA ARG A 55 -1.08 17.66 14.11
C ARG A 55 -0.14 17.11 15.18
N SER A 56 0.60 16.06 14.85
CA SER A 56 1.56 15.44 15.76
C SER A 56 2.95 15.33 15.12
N PRO A 57 4.03 15.30 15.92
CA PRO A 57 5.38 15.10 15.41
C PRO A 57 5.54 13.80 14.61
N ALA A 58 4.84 12.73 15.02
CA ALA A 58 4.85 11.45 14.33
C ALA A 58 4.20 11.53 12.94
N LEU A 59 3.10 12.28 12.79
CA LEU A 59 2.46 12.52 11.49
C LEU A 59 3.34 13.37 10.58
N ALA A 60 4.03 14.38 11.14
CA ALA A 60 4.97 15.19 10.37
C ALA A 60 6.18 14.38 9.87
N PHE A 61 6.71 13.48 10.70
CA PHE A 61 7.76 12.55 10.29
C PHE A 61 7.27 11.57 9.21
N LEU A 62 6.08 10.99 9.38
CA LEU A 62 5.47 10.12 8.36
C LEU A 62 5.28 10.86 7.04
N ALA A 63 4.82 12.12 7.08
CA ALA A 63 4.68 12.95 5.90
C ALA A 63 6.02 13.18 5.19
N ALA A 64 7.09 13.46 5.93
CA ALA A 64 8.43 13.61 5.36
C ALA A 64 8.89 12.31 4.68
N VAL A 65 8.68 11.15 5.32
CA VAL A 65 9.02 9.84 4.75
C VAL A 65 8.22 9.56 3.47
N LEU A 66 6.90 9.78 3.48
CA LEU A 66 6.06 9.60 2.29
C LEU A 66 6.44 10.55 1.16
N GLY A 67 6.80 11.80 1.49
CA GLY A 67 7.30 12.77 0.52
C GLY A 67 8.62 12.33 -0.12
N ILE A 68 9.56 11.84 0.68
CA ILE A 68 10.84 11.29 0.20
C ILE A 68 10.58 10.07 -0.69
N LEU A 69 9.71 9.15 -0.28
CA LEU A 69 9.35 7.96 -1.06
C LEU A 69 8.74 8.33 -2.41
N GLY A 70 7.77 9.26 -2.43
CA GLY A 70 7.19 9.75 -3.67
C GLY A 70 8.23 10.42 -4.58
N ILE A 71 9.01 11.36 -4.06
CA ILE A 71 10.04 12.02 -4.89
C ILE A 71 11.07 11.00 -5.42
N SER A 72 11.49 10.04 -4.59
CA SER A 72 12.40 8.97 -4.99
C SER A 72 11.83 8.11 -6.13
N ASP A 73 10.54 7.80 -6.08
CA ASP A 73 9.87 7.02 -7.12
C ASP A 73 9.79 7.82 -8.44
N LEU A 74 9.54 9.14 -8.41
CA LEU A 74 9.61 10.00 -9.60
C LEU A 74 11.02 10.06 -10.20
N VAL A 75 12.04 10.19 -9.35
CA VAL A 75 13.44 10.22 -9.80
C VAL A 75 13.82 8.91 -10.47
N THR A 76 13.34 7.78 -9.95
CA THR A 76 13.60 6.47 -10.57
C THR A 76 13.02 6.39 -11.99
N LEU A 77 11.84 6.98 -12.23
CA LEU A 77 11.23 7.03 -13.57
C LEU A 77 11.96 7.96 -14.56
N SER A 78 12.89 8.80 -14.09
CA SER A 78 13.74 9.63 -14.94
C SER A 78 14.94 8.86 -15.53
N MET A 79 15.20 7.64 -15.05
CA MET A 79 16.27 6.79 -15.57
C MET A 79 15.90 6.17 -16.93
N PRO A 80 16.89 5.68 -17.71
CA PRO A 80 16.63 4.98 -18.97
C PRO A 80 15.72 3.76 -18.80
N GLU A 81 14.86 3.51 -19.78
CA GLU A 81 13.81 2.48 -19.74
C GLU A 81 14.32 1.08 -19.40
N GLU A 82 15.48 0.72 -19.94
CA GLU A 82 16.11 -0.58 -19.71
C GLU A 82 16.50 -0.79 -18.24
N VAL A 83 16.92 0.29 -17.55
CA VAL A 83 17.45 0.22 -16.19
C VAL A 83 16.31 0.18 -15.17
N TRP A 84 15.32 1.08 -15.30
CA TRP A 84 14.24 1.12 -14.32
C TRP A 84 13.28 -0.06 -14.49
N LEU A 85 12.94 -0.45 -15.73
CA LEU A 85 11.95 -1.49 -15.99
C LEU A 85 12.42 -2.89 -15.55
N ILE A 86 13.67 -3.24 -15.85
CA ILE A 86 14.19 -4.61 -15.61
C ILE A 86 14.84 -4.73 -14.24
N TYR A 87 15.77 -3.83 -13.90
CA TYR A 87 16.63 -4.01 -12.73
C TYR A 87 16.03 -3.48 -11.44
N HIS A 88 15.38 -2.32 -11.50
CA HIS A 88 14.86 -1.67 -10.30
C HIS A 88 13.45 -2.15 -9.97
N TRP A 89 12.50 -1.88 -10.87
CA TRP A 89 11.09 -2.13 -10.60
C TRP A 89 10.69 -3.61 -10.69
N GLY A 90 11.49 -4.44 -11.40
CA GLY A 90 11.28 -5.88 -11.47
C GLY A 90 11.34 -6.58 -10.11
N THR A 91 12.22 -6.13 -9.20
CA THR A 91 12.32 -6.65 -7.83
C THR A 91 11.61 -5.76 -6.81
N GLN A 92 11.62 -4.44 -7.00
CA GLN A 92 11.07 -3.51 -6.02
C GLN A 92 9.54 -3.56 -5.90
N ALA A 93 8.82 -3.69 -7.02
CA ALA A 93 7.35 -3.76 -7.00
C ALA A 93 6.80 -4.95 -6.19
N PRO A 94 7.26 -6.21 -6.39
CA PRO A 94 6.79 -7.33 -5.59
C PRO A 94 7.24 -7.23 -4.12
N THR A 95 8.43 -6.69 -3.83
CA THR A 95 8.86 -6.46 -2.45
C THR A 95 7.92 -5.50 -1.71
N ARG A 96 7.56 -4.37 -2.32
CA ARG A 96 6.61 -3.41 -1.72
C ARG A 96 5.20 -3.98 -1.57
N MET A 97 4.76 -4.80 -2.52
CA MET A 97 3.51 -5.55 -2.40
C MET A 97 3.53 -6.49 -1.19
N VAL A 98 4.58 -7.30 -1.03
CA VAL A 98 4.71 -8.26 0.09
C VAL A 98 4.80 -7.55 1.44
N MET A 99 5.53 -6.43 1.52
CA MET A 99 5.59 -5.62 2.74
C MET A 99 4.20 -5.07 3.10
N SER A 100 3.49 -4.51 2.12
CA SER A 100 2.15 -3.95 2.32
C SER A 100 1.13 -5.03 2.73
N PHE A 101 1.20 -6.20 2.10
CA PHE A 101 0.43 -7.38 2.50
C PHE A 101 0.74 -7.80 3.94
N GLY A 102 2.01 -7.78 4.34
CA GLY A 102 2.44 -8.02 5.72
C GLY A 102 1.83 -7.03 6.71
N PHE A 103 1.75 -5.74 6.36
CA PHE A 103 1.11 -4.72 7.19
C PHE A 103 -0.41 -4.90 7.29
N VAL A 104 -1.08 -5.26 6.20
CA VAL A 104 -2.52 -5.59 6.21
C VAL A 104 -2.78 -6.81 7.10
N LEU A 105 -2.01 -7.88 6.92
CA LEU A 105 -2.11 -9.08 7.76
C LEU A 105 -1.84 -8.76 9.23
N TYR A 106 -0.79 -7.99 9.53
CA TYR A 106 -0.48 -7.60 10.90
C TYR A 106 -1.63 -6.82 11.53
N THR A 107 -2.16 -5.83 10.81
CA THR A 107 -3.24 -4.99 11.32
C THR A 107 -4.53 -5.77 11.52
N PHE A 108 -4.84 -6.71 10.62
CA PHE A 108 -6.00 -7.59 10.71
C PHE A 108 -5.88 -8.62 11.84
N LEU A 109 -4.72 -9.29 11.95
CA LEU A 109 -4.49 -10.35 12.94
C LEU A 109 -4.20 -9.82 14.34
N PHE A 110 -3.68 -8.61 14.48
CA PHE A 110 -3.35 -8.05 15.80
C PHE A 110 -4.24 -6.86 16.19
N GLY A 111 -5.23 -6.53 15.36
CA GLY A 111 -6.21 -5.47 15.62
C GLY A 111 -7.24 -5.80 16.71
N PRO A 112 -8.01 -4.82 17.18
CA PRO A 112 -9.04 -5.00 18.21
C PRO A 112 -10.11 -6.04 17.85
N SER A 113 -10.39 -6.12 16.54
CA SER A 113 -11.36 -7.00 15.88
C SER A 113 -10.76 -8.31 15.38
N SER A 114 -9.53 -8.63 15.81
CA SER A 114 -8.81 -9.81 15.33
C SER A 114 -9.56 -11.11 15.64
N PRO A 115 -9.62 -12.05 14.68
CA PRO A 115 -10.06 -13.42 14.92
C PRO A 115 -9.24 -14.17 15.99
N LEU A 116 -7.99 -13.76 16.24
CA LEU A 116 -7.10 -14.36 17.25
C LEU A 116 -7.46 -13.93 18.68
N TYR A 117 -7.90 -12.68 18.84
CA TYR A 117 -8.35 -12.15 20.13
C TYR A 117 -9.86 -12.29 20.34
N GLY A 118 -10.60 -12.73 19.31
CA GLY A 118 -12.00 -13.10 19.37
C GLY A 118 -12.21 -14.22 20.39
N GLY A 119 -12.48 -13.83 21.63
CA GLY A 119 -12.89 -14.76 22.67
C GLY A 119 -14.11 -15.52 22.20
N THR A 120 -14.15 -16.80 22.52
CA THR A 120 -15.34 -17.64 22.58
C THR A 120 -16.38 -17.01 23.52
N SER A 121 -17.04 -15.94 23.07
CA SER A 121 -18.34 -15.55 23.60
C SER A 121 -19.23 -16.76 23.38
N LYS A 122 -19.65 -17.41 24.47
CA LYS A 122 -20.57 -18.55 24.46
C LYS A 122 -21.77 -18.22 23.54
N GLY A 123 -21.74 -18.70 22.30
CA GLY A 123 -22.81 -18.51 21.30
C GLY A 123 -22.50 -17.68 20.05
N GLY A 124 -21.32 -17.07 19.90
CA GLY A 124 -20.98 -16.28 18.70
C GLY A 124 -20.35 -17.12 17.58
N SER A 125 -20.89 -17.04 16.35
CA SER A 125 -20.34 -17.73 15.17
C SER A 125 -18.91 -17.23 14.85
N ARG A 126 -18.00 -18.15 14.51
CA ARG A 126 -16.59 -17.85 14.13
C ARG A 126 -16.43 -16.98 12.86
N PHE A 127 -17.54 -16.61 12.23
CA PHE A 127 -17.64 -15.78 11.04
C PHE A 127 -18.56 -14.56 11.24
N ALA A 128 -18.89 -14.20 12.49
CA ALA A 128 -19.62 -12.98 12.76
C ALA A 128 -18.77 -11.76 12.35
N HIS A 129 -19.41 -10.77 11.72
CA HIS A 129 -18.75 -9.53 11.35
C HIS A 129 -18.18 -8.85 12.62
N PRO A 130 -16.91 -8.44 12.63
CA PRO A 130 -16.37 -7.72 13.76
C PRO A 130 -17.06 -6.36 13.88
N SER A 131 -17.67 -6.07 15.03
CA SER A 131 -18.30 -4.76 15.27
C SER A 131 -17.38 -3.86 16.07
N VAL A 132 -17.19 -2.63 15.59
CA VAL A 132 -16.38 -1.58 16.23
C VAL A 132 -16.84 -1.25 17.66
N GLN A 133 -18.12 -1.53 17.97
CA GLN A 133 -18.73 -1.31 19.28
C GLN A 133 -18.51 -2.46 20.28
N SER A 134 -18.01 -3.62 19.84
CA SER A 134 -17.69 -4.72 20.76
C SER A 134 -16.30 -4.50 21.37
N ASN A 135 -16.26 -3.89 22.54
CA ASN A 135 -15.02 -3.70 23.28
C ASN A 135 -14.48 -5.09 23.68
N ASN A 136 -13.41 -5.55 23.02
CA ASN A 136 -12.90 -6.90 23.24
C ASN A 136 -12.04 -6.94 24.51
N PRO A 137 -12.49 -7.55 25.62
CA PRO A 137 -11.81 -7.47 26.92
C PRO A 137 -10.47 -8.20 26.94
N ARG A 138 -10.15 -8.99 25.90
CA ARG A 138 -8.86 -9.68 25.74
C ARG A 138 -7.86 -8.92 24.87
N TYR A 139 -8.29 -7.82 24.24
CA TYR A 139 -7.38 -6.96 23.52
C TYR A 139 -6.50 -6.20 24.52
N THR A 140 -5.21 -6.51 24.51
CA THR A 140 -4.23 -5.73 25.27
C THR A 140 -3.49 -4.82 24.29
N PRO A 141 -3.54 -3.49 24.48
CA PRO A 141 -2.77 -2.58 23.66
C PRO A 141 -1.30 -2.94 23.82
N SER A 142 -0.59 -2.97 22.69
CA SER A 142 0.82 -3.38 22.69
C SER A 142 1.65 -2.32 23.42
N THR A 143 2.56 -2.73 24.31
CA THR A 143 3.44 -1.81 25.08
C THR A 143 4.40 -1.01 24.19
N TRP A 144 4.53 -1.39 22.92
CA TRP A 144 5.35 -0.74 21.91
C TRP A 144 4.46 -0.05 20.86
N GLY A 145 5.02 0.90 20.08
CA GLY A 145 4.29 1.75 19.13
C GLY A 145 3.50 1.04 18.02
N GLY A 146 3.54 -0.30 17.96
CA GLY A 146 2.71 -1.12 17.08
C GLY A 146 1.21 -1.00 17.34
N ASP A 147 0.78 -0.46 18.49
CA ASP A 147 -0.63 -0.12 18.74
C ASP A 147 -1.12 1.01 17.82
N GLY A 148 -0.25 1.95 17.47
CA GLY A 148 -0.56 3.07 16.57
C GLY A 148 -0.78 2.66 15.11
N LEU A 149 -0.30 1.47 14.71
CA LEU A 149 -0.53 0.90 13.39
C LEU A 149 -1.94 0.29 13.25
N LYS A 150 -2.62 0.04 14.37
CA LYS A 150 -3.94 -0.59 14.39
C LYS A 150 -5.05 0.45 14.24
N ASN A 151 -5.03 1.18 13.13
CA ASN A 151 -6.01 2.21 12.81
C ASN A 151 -6.64 1.95 11.44
N ARG A 152 -7.93 2.29 11.28
CA ARG A 152 -8.62 2.35 9.99
C ARG A 152 -7.83 3.10 8.91
N VAL A 153 -7.20 4.24 9.20
CA VAL A 153 -6.42 5.03 8.24
C VAL A 153 -5.22 4.24 7.74
N PHE A 154 -4.43 3.67 8.66
CA PHE A 154 -3.24 2.89 8.31
C PHE A 154 -3.61 1.62 7.56
N LEU A 155 -4.67 0.94 7.97
CA LEU A 155 -5.17 -0.25 7.32
C LEU A 155 -5.63 0.02 5.88
N THR A 156 -6.45 1.06 5.68
CA THR A 156 -6.88 1.47 4.35
C THR A 156 -5.69 1.87 3.49
N PHE A 157 -4.73 2.61 4.04
CA PHE A 157 -3.49 2.95 3.33
C PHE A 157 -2.72 1.71 2.90
N ALA A 158 -2.41 0.79 3.83
CA ALA A 158 -1.66 -0.44 3.53
C ALA A 158 -2.39 -1.35 2.53
N PHE A 159 -3.72 -1.41 2.60
CA PHE A 159 -4.55 -2.18 1.67
C PHE A 159 -4.52 -1.58 0.25
N LEU A 160 -4.67 -0.27 0.13
CA LEU A 160 -4.57 0.41 -1.17
C LEU A 160 -3.17 0.28 -1.75
N GLU A 161 -2.14 0.45 -0.91
CA GLU A 161 -0.75 0.29 -1.29
C GLU A 161 -0.49 -1.11 -1.84
N MET A 162 -1.02 -2.15 -1.19
CA MET A 162 -0.94 -3.53 -1.66
C MET A 162 -1.62 -3.71 -3.04
N LEU A 163 -2.84 -3.20 -3.23
CA LEU A 163 -3.55 -3.31 -4.51
C LEU A 163 -2.84 -2.55 -5.63
N CYS A 164 -2.36 -1.33 -5.35
CA CYS A 164 -1.63 -0.51 -6.30
C CYS A 164 -0.31 -1.18 -6.71
N TRP A 165 0.48 -1.71 -5.77
CA TRP A 165 1.72 -2.43 -6.10
C TRP A 165 1.47 -3.75 -6.82
N PHE A 166 0.41 -4.47 -6.46
CA PHE A 166 0.01 -5.67 -7.20
C PHE A 166 -0.32 -5.33 -8.65
N TRP A 167 -1.09 -4.27 -8.87
CA TRP A 167 -1.41 -3.79 -10.21
C TRP A 167 -0.15 -3.39 -10.99
N VAL A 168 0.72 -2.57 -10.40
CA VAL A 168 2.00 -2.16 -10.99
C VAL A 168 2.83 -3.38 -11.37
N TRP A 169 2.95 -4.37 -10.48
CA TRP A 169 3.72 -5.58 -10.73
C TRP A 169 3.17 -6.39 -11.92
N MET A 170 1.85 -6.55 -12.00
CA MET A 170 1.21 -7.22 -13.14
C MET A 170 1.49 -6.48 -14.46
N THR A 171 1.30 -5.17 -14.49
CA THR A 171 1.58 -4.36 -15.69
C THR A 171 3.06 -4.39 -16.08
N LEU A 172 3.98 -4.33 -15.11
CA LEU A 172 5.42 -4.42 -15.35
C LEU A 172 5.81 -5.76 -15.97
N ARG A 173 5.22 -6.87 -15.52
CA ARG A 173 5.50 -8.18 -16.12
C ARG A 173 5.10 -8.23 -17.59
N GLU A 174 3.92 -7.71 -17.92
CA GLU A 174 3.47 -7.61 -19.31
C GLU A 174 4.43 -6.76 -20.15
N GLU A 175 4.85 -5.59 -19.65
CA GLU A 175 5.78 -4.70 -20.35
C GLU A 175 7.18 -5.33 -20.51
N GLN A 176 7.67 -6.05 -19.50
CA GLN A 176 8.94 -6.77 -19.56
C GLN A 176 8.93 -7.87 -20.62
N GLU A 177 7.85 -8.64 -20.72
CA GLU A 177 7.68 -9.68 -21.76
C GLU A 177 7.63 -9.07 -23.17
N GLU A 178 6.91 -7.95 -23.33
CA GLU A 178 6.87 -7.23 -24.60
C GLU A 178 8.25 -6.66 -24.99
N PHE A 179 8.99 -6.11 -24.03
CA PHE A 179 10.34 -5.59 -24.25
C PHE A 179 11.32 -6.70 -24.67
N GLN A 180 11.30 -7.83 -23.98
CA GLN A 180 12.14 -9.00 -24.32
C GLN A 180 11.80 -9.54 -25.72
N ARG A 181 10.51 -9.63 -26.07
CA ARG A 181 10.06 -10.06 -27.40
C ARG A 181 10.56 -9.12 -28.50
N LYS A 182 10.44 -7.79 -28.30
CA LYS A 182 10.97 -6.79 -29.24
C LYS A 182 12.48 -6.93 -29.43
N ASN A 183 13.23 -7.13 -28.34
CA ASN A 183 14.69 -7.25 -28.40
C ASN A 183 15.14 -8.54 -29.10
N GLN A 184 14.41 -9.66 -28.92
CA GLN A 184 14.64 -10.90 -29.66
C GLN A 184 14.38 -10.76 -31.17
N HIS A 185 13.31 -10.07 -31.57
CA HIS A 185 13.04 -9.80 -32.98
C HIS A 185 14.13 -8.93 -33.63
N LYS A 186 14.61 -7.88 -32.94
CA LYS A 186 15.70 -7.03 -33.44
C LYS A 186 17.01 -7.79 -33.65
N ARG A 187 17.34 -8.71 -32.73
CA ARG A 187 18.51 -9.60 -32.85
C ARG A 187 18.40 -10.56 -34.04
N ARG A 188 17.23 -11.18 -34.24
CA ARG A 188 16.98 -12.09 -35.38
C ARG A 188 17.03 -11.37 -36.73
N GLY A 189 16.49 -10.14 -36.82
CA GLY A 189 16.54 -9.35 -38.05
C GLY A 189 17.95 -8.90 -38.43
N SER A 190 18.78 -8.54 -37.45
CA SER A 190 20.18 -8.15 -37.69
C SER A 190 21.04 -9.32 -38.16
N GLN A 191 20.73 -10.55 -37.73
CA GLN A 191 21.49 -11.75 -38.10
C GLN A 191 21.14 -12.24 -39.52
N SER A 192 19.96 -11.89 -40.06
CA SER A 192 19.53 -12.24 -41.41
C SER A 192 20.04 -11.30 -42.50
N GLY A 193 20.56 -10.11 -42.15
CA GLY A 193 21.07 -9.13 -43.11
C GLY A 193 22.56 -9.28 -43.45
N TYR A 194 23.24 -10.28 -42.89
CA TYR A 194 24.67 -10.56 -43.11
C TYR A 194 24.94 -11.84 -43.92
N ASN A 195 23.89 -12.49 -44.43
CA ASN A 195 23.95 -13.62 -45.37
C ASN A 195 23.38 -13.21 -46.73
#